data_AF-A0A3D4VXW4-F1
#
_entry.id   AF-A0A3D4VXW4-F1
#
_cell.length_a   1.000
_cell.length_b   1.000
_cell.length_c   1.000
_cell.angle_alpha   90.00
_cell.angle_beta   90.00
_cell.angle_gamma   90.00
#
_symmetry.space_group_name_H-M   'P 1'
#
loop_
_entity.id
_entity.type
_entity.pdbx_description
1 polymer ?
#
loop_
_entity_poly.entity_id
_entity_poly.type
_entity_poly.pdbx_seq_one_letter_code
_entity_poly.pdbx_strand_id
1 'polypeptide(L)'
;MNKISRKGFLKIAAAAAMSGVTAGALAACNTASSSSAAPAASGAAGTYIPGTYEGTAEGISSTVKVTMTFSDSAVTDVVVDTSGETASYGAAAADQLREQLMAAGSAEIDGVSGSTITSDAVMKAAKSCYAQAKGEATVTSVQLPTGDENDWLGKEPDIDEAAITETVDTDILIVGAGNGGMGAAAYAAAHGLNFRVIEQNGNVQDTRHWVGAVDGFGAQAQGIKMDRAKLLSEISRYASGKCDQRVVKTWINESGEMIEFIRS
;
A
#
# COMPACT_ATOMS: atom_id res chain seq x y z
N MET A 1 15.03 -12.41 -36.41
CA MET A 1 15.26 -11.02 -35.98
C MET A 1 15.15 -10.99 -34.47
N ASN A 2 16.20 -10.62 -33.74
CA ASN A 2 16.15 -10.59 -32.28
C ASN A 2 15.42 -9.31 -31.84
N LYS A 3 14.45 -9.43 -30.91
CA LYS A 3 13.73 -8.28 -30.36
C LYS A 3 14.67 -7.47 -29.46
N ILE A 4 14.87 -6.19 -29.77
CA ILE A 4 15.66 -5.27 -28.93
C ILE A 4 14.75 -4.79 -27.78
N SER A 5 15.12 -5.07 -26.51
CA SER A 5 14.42 -4.52 -25.34
C SER A 5 14.61 -3.00 -25.26
N ARG A 6 13.62 -2.30 -24.67
CA ARG A 6 13.71 -0.88 -24.30
C ARG A 6 14.95 -0.57 -23.44
N LYS A 7 15.32 -1.47 -22.51
CA LYS A 7 16.57 -1.35 -21.72
C LYS A 7 17.82 -1.43 -22.60
N GLY A 8 17.79 -2.18 -23.71
CA GLY A 8 18.87 -2.24 -24.70
C GLY A 8 19.05 -0.91 -25.46
N PHE A 9 17.94 -0.27 -25.86
CA PHE A 9 17.97 1.03 -26.53
C PHE A 9 18.52 2.13 -25.60
N LEU A 10 18.11 2.14 -24.33
CA LEU A 10 18.60 3.10 -23.33
C LEU A 10 20.09 2.90 -22.99
N LYS A 11 20.59 1.66 -22.93
CA LYS A 11 22.03 1.39 -22.70
C LYS A 11 22.92 1.91 -23.84
N ILE A 12 22.43 1.93 -25.09
CA ILE A 12 23.14 2.53 -26.23
C ILE A 12 23.20 4.07 -26.08
N ALA A 13 22.12 4.71 -25.61
CA ALA A 13 22.10 6.16 -25.38
C ALA A 13 22.98 6.60 -24.19
N ALA A 14 23.04 5.80 -23.12
CA ALA A 14 23.78 6.14 -21.90
C ALA A 14 25.32 6.08 -22.07
N ALA A 15 25.84 5.36 -23.07
CA ALA A 15 27.27 5.21 -23.30
C ALA A 15 28.00 6.47 -23.81
N ALA A 16 27.28 7.57 -24.05
CA ALA A 16 27.81 8.79 -24.67
C ALA A 16 28.33 9.86 -23.68
N ALA A 17 28.13 9.72 -22.36
CA ALA A 17 28.51 10.77 -21.40
C ALA A 17 28.84 10.23 -20.00
N MET A 18 30.14 10.10 -19.67
CA MET A 18 30.68 10.05 -18.30
C MET A 18 32.22 10.23 -18.33
N SER A 19 32.75 11.20 -17.56
CA SER A 19 34.20 11.49 -17.44
C SER A 19 34.54 12.17 -16.10
N GLY A 20 35.25 11.46 -15.20
CA GLY A 20 35.74 11.98 -13.91
C GLY A 20 34.65 12.10 -12.82
N VAL A 21 34.95 12.08 -11.52
CA VAL A 21 36.22 12.29 -10.78
C VAL A 21 36.32 11.34 -9.57
N THR A 22 37.52 11.17 -9.00
CA THR A 22 37.89 10.19 -7.96
C THR A 22 38.12 10.79 -6.55
N ALA A 23 38.32 9.89 -5.57
CA ALA A 23 38.76 10.12 -4.18
C ALA A 23 37.70 10.66 -3.18
N GLY A 24 37.81 10.41 -1.88
CA GLY A 24 38.87 9.70 -1.14
C GLY A 24 38.42 9.18 0.23
N ALA A 25 39.23 8.36 0.89
CA ALA A 25 38.88 7.66 2.13
C ALA A 25 39.38 8.35 3.40
N LEU A 26 38.78 8.01 4.55
CA LEU A 26 39.44 8.11 5.86
C LEU A 26 38.92 7.01 6.80
N ALA A 27 39.80 6.49 7.66
CA ALA A 27 39.49 5.50 8.67
C ALA A 27 40.22 5.82 9.97
N ALA A 28 39.59 5.54 11.12
CA ALA A 28 40.19 5.62 12.45
C ALA A 28 39.51 4.61 13.37
N CYS A 29 40.25 4.06 14.32
CA CYS A 29 39.84 2.92 15.15
C CYS A 29 39.83 3.31 16.64
N ASN A 30 39.04 2.63 17.47
CA ASN A 30 39.59 2.10 18.73
C ASN A 30 38.85 0.88 19.28
N THR A 31 39.61 -0.01 19.91
CA THR A 31 39.23 -1.18 20.72
C THR A 31 39.41 -0.86 22.22
N ALA A 32 39.04 -1.65 23.23
CA ALA A 32 38.07 -2.74 23.42
C ALA A 32 37.96 -3.02 24.94
N SER A 33 36.99 -3.83 25.39
CA SER A 33 37.13 -4.74 26.54
C SER A 33 36.01 -5.79 26.56
N SER A 34 36.32 -7.01 26.99
CA SER A 34 35.40 -8.16 27.13
C SER A 34 34.98 -8.33 28.61
N SER A 35 33.95 -9.10 29.00
CA SER A 35 33.69 -10.53 28.75
C SER A 35 32.30 -10.91 29.33
N SER A 36 31.72 -12.12 29.30
CA SER A 36 31.75 -13.37 28.50
C SER A 36 30.78 -14.36 29.18
N ALA A 37 30.08 -15.33 28.58
CA ALA A 37 29.69 -15.71 27.21
C ALA A 37 28.49 -16.72 27.41
N ALA A 38 28.02 -17.64 26.56
CA ALA A 38 28.32 -18.20 25.23
C ALA A 38 27.03 -18.95 24.76
N PRO A 39 26.91 -19.51 23.53
CA PRO A 39 27.81 -19.45 22.37
C PRO A 39 27.18 -18.76 21.13
N ALA A 40 28.00 -18.19 20.26
CA ALA A 40 27.55 -17.64 18.99
C ALA A 40 27.73 -18.65 17.84
N ALA A 41 26.66 -18.94 17.10
CA ALA A 41 26.75 -19.60 15.80
C ALA A 41 27.12 -18.55 14.74
N SER A 42 28.40 -18.40 14.46
CA SER A 42 28.91 -17.41 13.49
C SER A 42 28.70 -17.86 12.04
N GLY A 43 27.59 -17.45 11.43
CA GLY A 43 27.42 -17.36 9.97
C GLY A 43 27.72 -15.93 9.48
N ALA A 44 28.02 -15.75 8.19
CA ALA A 44 28.14 -14.42 7.61
C ALA A 44 26.79 -13.69 7.65
N ALA A 45 26.82 -12.36 7.82
CA ALA A 45 25.61 -11.54 7.74
C ALA A 45 25.12 -11.52 6.28
N GLY A 46 24.14 -12.38 5.97
CA GLY A 46 23.50 -12.47 4.67
C GLY A 46 22.76 -11.19 4.29
N THR A 47 22.59 -10.98 2.99
CA THR A 47 21.69 -9.96 2.43
C THR A 47 20.22 -10.28 2.76
N TYR A 48 19.92 -11.58 2.97
CA TYR A 48 18.58 -12.08 3.23
C TYR A 48 18.57 -13.05 4.42
N ILE A 49 17.42 -13.12 5.08
CA ILE A 49 17.01 -14.19 5.98
C ILE A 49 16.65 -15.39 5.09
N PRO A 50 17.28 -16.57 5.24
CA PRO A 50 16.95 -17.74 4.43
C PRO A 50 15.53 -18.24 4.73
N GLY A 51 14.74 -18.50 3.69
CA GLY A 51 13.34 -18.92 3.84
C GLY A 51 12.55 -18.86 2.54
N THR A 52 11.29 -19.26 2.60
CA THR A 52 10.31 -19.11 1.51
C THR A 52 9.27 -18.08 1.91
N TYR A 53 9.09 -17.06 1.07
CA TYR A 53 8.24 -15.90 1.32
C TYR A 53 7.18 -15.77 0.23
N GLU A 54 6.00 -15.27 0.60
CA GLU A 54 4.85 -15.15 -0.30
C GLU A 54 4.37 -13.70 -0.38
N GLY A 55 4.17 -13.23 -1.60
CA GLY A 55 3.62 -11.91 -1.90
C GLY A 55 2.42 -12.04 -2.83
N THR A 56 1.42 -11.18 -2.64
CA THR A 56 0.28 -11.06 -3.54
C THR A 56 0.14 -9.63 -4.05
N ALA A 57 -0.56 -9.47 -5.18
CA ALA A 57 -0.99 -8.19 -5.71
C ALA A 57 -2.19 -8.37 -6.65
N GLU A 58 -3.03 -7.35 -6.79
CA GLU A 58 -4.12 -7.36 -7.76
C GLU A 58 -3.58 -7.33 -9.21
N GLY A 59 -4.04 -8.28 -10.02
CA GLY A 59 -3.84 -8.36 -11.48
C GLY A 59 -4.99 -7.73 -12.26
N ILE A 60 -5.29 -8.26 -13.45
CA ILE A 60 -6.37 -7.76 -14.33
C ILE A 60 -7.70 -8.53 -14.18
N SER A 61 -7.64 -9.78 -13.71
CA SER A 61 -8.80 -10.68 -13.55
C SER A 61 -8.78 -11.42 -12.21
N SER A 62 -7.62 -11.58 -11.58
CA SER A 62 -7.48 -12.17 -10.25
C SER A 62 -6.40 -11.48 -9.42
N THR A 63 -6.25 -11.90 -8.17
CA THR A 63 -4.96 -11.77 -7.49
C THR A 63 -3.89 -12.57 -8.22
N VAL A 64 -2.69 -12.02 -8.31
CA VAL A 64 -1.46 -12.70 -8.70
C VAL A 64 -0.66 -13.01 -7.43
N LYS A 65 -0.19 -14.25 -7.30
CA LYS A 65 0.63 -14.69 -6.17
C LYS A 65 2.05 -15.02 -6.67
N VAL A 66 3.05 -14.63 -5.89
CA VAL A 66 4.46 -14.97 -6.14
C VAL A 66 5.04 -15.55 -4.85
N THR A 67 5.58 -16.77 -4.94
CA THR A 67 6.29 -17.45 -3.86
C THR A 67 7.75 -17.52 -4.23
N MET A 68 8.64 -17.06 -3.35
CA MET A 68 10.09 -16.95 -3.63
C MET A 68 10.89 -17.57 -2.49
N THR A 69 11.88 -18.40 -2.82
CA THR A 69 12.79 -18.99 -1.84
C THR A 69 14.16 -18.32 -1.91
N PHE A 70 14.73 -18.02 -0.75
CA PHE A 70 15.99 -17.30 -0.57
C PHE A 70 17.00 -18.15 0.22
N SER A 71 18.26 -18.08 -0.21
CA SER A 71 19.41 -18.35 0.66
C SER A 71 19.73 -17.13 1.53
N ASP A 72 20.87 -17.14 2.20
CA ASP A 72 21.45 -15.97 2.87
C ASP A 72 21.80 -14.81 1.91
N SER A 73 21.86 -15.06 0.60
CA SER A 73 22.58 -14.21 -0.36
C SER A 73 21.91 -14.07 -1.72
N ALA A 74 21.02 -14.99 -2.10
CA ALA A 74 20.40 -15.03 -3.43
C ALA A 74 18.99 -15.65 -3.38
N VAL A 75 18.19 -15.39 -4.43
CA VAL A 75 16.96 -16.14 -4.71
C VAL A 75 17.34 -17.49 -5.32
N THR A 76 16.82 -18.58 -4.77
CA THR A 76 17.07 -19.95 -5.21
C THR A 76 15.92 -20.56 -6.00
N ASP A 77 14.69 -20.09 -5.78
CA ASP A 77 13.49 -20.53 -6.50
C ASP A 77 12.43 -19.41 -6.57
N VAL A 78 11.61 -19.43 -7.63
CA VAL A 78 10.47 -18.52 -7.84
C VAL A 78 9.32 -19.27 -8.50
N VAL A 79 8.15 -19.23 -7.85
CA VAL A 79 6.87 -19.66 -8.41
C VAL A 79 6.00 -18.42 -8.63
N VAL A 80 5.46 -18.28 -9.85
CA VAL A 80 4.55 -17.20 -10.24
C VAL A 80 3.20 -17.81 -10.59
N ASP A 81 2.18 -17.55 -9.77
CA ASP A 81 0.80 -17.96 -10.01
C ASP A 81 -0.03 -16.77 -10.52
N THR A 82 -0.35 -16.85 -11.81
CA THR A 82 -1.27 -15.96 -12.54
C THR A 82 -2.40 -16.79 -13.15
N SER A 83 -2.79 -17.92 -12.54
CA SER A 83 -3.74 -18.88 -13.12
C SER A 83 -5.16 -18.33 -13.25
N GLY A 84 -5.56 -17.38 -12.39
CA GLY A 84 -6.82 -16.64 -12.50
C GLY A 84 -6.80 -15.45 -13.47
N GLU A 85 -5.63 -15.11 -14.04
CA GLU A 85 -5.52 -14.03 -15.01
C GLU A 85 -6.01 -14.48 -16.40
N THR A 86 -6.40 -13.53 -17.26
CA THR A 86 -6.88 -13.86 -18.62
C THR A 86 -5.85 -14.71 -19.40
N ALA A 87 -6.23 -15.94 -19.76
CA ALA A 87 -5.32 -16.99 -20.20
C ALA A 87 -4.40 -16.62 -21.38
N SER A 88 -4.91 -15.85 -22.35
CA SER A 88 -4.16 -15.40 -23.53
C SER A 88 -3.18 -14.25 -23.27
N TYR A 89 -3.14 -13.70 -22.05
CA TYR A 89 -2.32 -12.54 -21.68
C TYR A 89 -1.55 -12.76 -20.38
N GLY A 90 -2.24 -12.83 -19.24
CA GLY A 90 -1.61 -12.91 -17.92
C GLY A 90 -0.97 -14.28 -17.66
N ALA A 91 -1.75 -15.35 -17.82
CA ALA A 91 -1.23 -16.72 -17.65
C ALA A 91 -0.07 -17.03 -18.62
N ALA A 92 -0.18 -16.59 -19.87
CA ALA A 92 0.89 -16.73 -20.87
C ALA A 92 2.17 -15.93 -20.57
N ALA A 93 2.15 -15.01 -19.59
CA ALA A 93 3.31 -14.24 -19.16
C ALA A 93 4.07 -14.86 -17.97
N ALA A 94 3.49 -15.83 -17.25
CA ALA A 94 4.01 -16.39 -16.00
C ALA A 94 5.46 -16.88 -16.12
N ASP A 95 5.75 -17.74 -17.11
CA ASP A 95 7.08 -18.30 -17.35
C ASP A 95 8.13 -17.20 -17.60
N GLN A 96 7.81 -16.22 -18.47
CA GLN A 96 8.73 -15.13 -18.81
C GLN A 96 8.95 -14.16 -17.63
N LEU A 97 7.97 -14.01 -16.73
CA LEU A 97 8.11 -13.19 -15.53
C LEU A 97 8.93 -13.92 -14.46
N ARG A 98 8.71 -15.23 -14.26
CA ARG A 98 9.53 -16.10 -13.39
C ARG A 98 11.00 -16.09 -13.81
N GLU A 99 11.28 -16.35 -15.09
CA GLU A 99 12.64 -16.40 -15.63
C GLU A 99 13.37 -15.06 -15.44
N GLN A 100 12.67 -13.94 -15.60
CA GLN A 100 13.25 -12.63 -15.34
C GLN A 100 13.52 -12.37 -13.85
N LEU A 101 12.65 -12.79 -12.93
CA LEU A 101 12.90 -12.66 -11.49
C LEU A 101 14.14 -13.46 -11.07
N MET A 102 14.25 -14.71 -11.52
CA MET A 102 15.44 -15.56 -11.29
C MET A 102 16.71 -14.95 -11.89
N ALA A 103 16.64 -14.44 -13.12
CA ALA A 103 17.82 -13.86 -13.80
C ALA A 103 18.23 -12.47 -13.28
N ALA A 104 17.30 -11.71 -12.68
CA ALA A 104 17.57 -10.35 -12.21
C ALA A 104 18.05 -10.29 -10.74
N GLY A 105 17.76 -11.30 -9.91
CA GLY A 105 18.05 -11.27 -8.48
C GLY A 105 17.40 -10.10 -7.73
N SER A 106 16.37 -9.49 -8.35
CA SER A 106 15.62 -8.32 -7.88
C SER A 106 14.22 -8.34 -8.51
N ALA A 107 13.33 -7.46 -8.05
CA ALA A 107 11.99 -7.28 -8.62
C ALA A 107 11.93 -6.25 -9.77
N GLU A 108 13.07 -5.81 -10.32
CA GLU A 108 13.16 -4.74 -11.35
C GLU A 108 13.23 -5.28 -12.80
N ILE A 109 12.33 -6.20 -13.11
CA ILE A 109 12.22 -6.91 -14.40
C ILE A 109 11.64 -6.04 -15.54
N ASP A 110 11.57 -6.56 -16.77
CA ASP A 110 10.81 -5.95 -17.87
C ASP A 110 9.39 -6.56 -17.94
N GLY A 111 8.37 -5.71 -17.96
CA GLY A 111 6.97 -6.14 -18.13
C GLY A 111 6.68 -6.74 -19.52
N VAL A 112 5.79 -7.74 -19.55
CA VAL A 112 5.45 -8.46 -20.79
C VAL A 112 4.47 -7.66 -21.64
N SER A 113 4.78 -7.52 -22.93
CA SER A 113 3.97 -6.74 -23.87
C SER A 113 2.60 -7.39 -24.10
N GLY A 114 1.54 -6.71 -23.66
CA GLY A 114 0.16 -7.23 -23.66
C GLY A 114 -0.34 -7.65 -22.27
N SER A 115 0.55 -7.76 -21.28
CA SER A 115 0.25 -8.26 -19.94
C SER A 115 0.76 -7.31 -18.86
N THR A 116 0.64 -5.99 -19.10
CA THR A 116 1.22 -4.94 -18.25
C THR A 116 0.73 -5.02 -16.81
N ILE A 117 -0.58 -5.10 -16.59
CA ILE A 117 -1.18 -5.14 -15.23
C ILE A 117 -0.71 -6.38 -14.47
N THR A 118 -0.74 -7.56 -15.11
CA THR A 118 -0.19 -8.81 -14.56
C THR A 118 1.31 -8.70 -14.24
N SER A 119 2.08 -8.02 -15.09
CA SER A 119 3.51 -7.78 -14.86
C SER A 119 3.76 -6.87 -13.66
N ASP A 120 2.97 -5.80 -13.53
CA ASP A 120 3.03 -4.86 -12.40
C ASP A 120 2.60 -5.55 -11.09
N ALA A 121 1.64 -6.47 -11.16
CA ALA A 121 1.25 -7.33 -10.04
C ALA A 121 2.39 -8.26 -9.61
N VAL A 122 3.01 -9.00 -10.54
CA VAL A 122 4.19 -9.84 -10.24
C VAL A 122 5.33 -9.01 -9.64
N MET A 123 5.59 -7.81 -10.16
CA MET A 123 6.63 -6.91 -9.61
C MET A 123 6.31 -6.42 -8.20
N LYS A 124 5.04 -6.11 -7.87
CA LYS A 124 4.61 -5.76 -6.51
C LYS A 124 4.73 -6.95 -5.55
N ALA A 125 4.21 -8.11 -5.96
CA ALA A 125 4.26 -9.35 -5.18
C ALA A 125 5.71 -9.76 -4.86
N ALA A 126 6.59 -9.77 -5.87
CA ALA A 126 8.01 -10.05 -5.68
C ALA A 126 8.69 -9.03 -4.74
N LYS A 127 8.37 -7.74 -4.82
CA LYS A 127 8.87 -6.72 -3.88
C LYS A 127 8.50 -7.03 -2.42
N SER A 128 7.28 -7.54 -2.17
CA SER A 128 6.89 -8.01 -0.84
C SER A 128 7.80 -9.15 -0.35
N CYS A 129 8.07 -10.15 -1.19
CA CYS A 129 8.98 -11.24 -0.85
C CYS A 129 10.41 -10.76 -0.53
N TYR A 130 10.96 -9.81 -1.31
CA TYR A 130 12.28 -9.21 -1.04
C TYR A 130 12.32 -8.38 0.26
N ALA A 131 11.21 -7.77 0.66
CA ALA A 131 11.11 -7.00 1.90
C ALA A 131 11.02 -7.94 3.12
N GLN A 132 10.13 -8.95 3.07
CA GLN A 132 10.03 -10.01 4.08
C GLN A 132 11.38 -10.73 4.27
N ALA A 133 12.05 -11.09 3.16
CA ALA A 133 13.37 -11.73 3.18
C ALA A 133 14.49 -10.87 3.77
N LYS A 134 14.29 -9.57 4.02
CA LYS A 134 15.25 -8.72 4.73
C LYS A 134 14.85 -8.43 6.19
N GLY A 135 13.69 -8.92 6.63
CA GLY A 135 13.09 -8.50 7.90
C GLY A 135 12.55 -7.07 7.89
N GLU A 136 12.26 -6.50 6.71
CA GLU A 136 11.50 -5.24 6.64
C GLU A 136 10.05 -5.52 7.08
N ALA A 137 9.48 -4.68 7.95
CA ALA A 137 8.13 -4.88 8.49
C ALA A 137 7.06 -4.62 7.43
N THR A 138 6.72 -5.65 6.65
CA THR A 138 5.71 -5.56 5.59
C THR A 138 4.30 -5.63 6.17
N VAL A 139 3.55 -4.53 6.08
CA VAL A 139 2.09 -4.57 6.15
C VAL A 139 1.58 -5.20 4.85
N THR A 140 1.47 -6.52 4.83
CA THR A 140 0.71 -7.22 3.79
C THR A 140 -0.76 -6.78 3.92
N SER A 141 -1.34 -6.26 2.84
CA SER A 141 -2.77 -5.97 2.79
C SER A 141 -3.53 -7.28 3.02
N VAL A 142 -4.22 -7.41 4.16
CA VAL A 142 -5.07 -8.57 4.45
C VAL A 142 -6.13 -8.63 3.36
N GLN A 143 -6.04 -9.68 2.56
CA GLN A 143 -6.78 -9.76 1.32
C GLN A 143 -8.19 -10.29 1.61
N LEU A 144 -9.20 -9.45 1.44
CA LEU A 144 -10.59 -9.86 1.52
C LEU A 144 -10.83 -11.02 0.53
N PRO A 145 -11.57 -12.09 0.89
CA PRO A 145 -11.81 -13.19 -0.03
C PRO A 145 -12.54 -12.72 -1.29
N THR A 146 -12.08 -13.16 -2.45
CA THR A 146 -12.83 -13.00 -3.71
C THR A 146 -13.83 -14.14 -3.89
N GLY A 147 -14.58 -14.49 -2.84
CA GLY A 147 -15.47 -15.66 -2.79
C GLY A 147 -16.59 -15.50 -1.76
N ASP A 148 -17.80 -15.90 -2.18
CA ASP A 148 -19.10 -15.72 -1.52
C ASP A 148 -19.43 -14.27 -1.11
N GLU A 149 -20.54 -13.72 -1.63
CA GLU A 149 -21.03 -12.37 -1.26
C GLU A 149 -21.39 -12.27 0.24
N ASN A 150 -21.46 -13.39 0.96
CA ASN A 150 -21.70 -13.47 2.39
C ASN A 150 -20.42 -13.60 3.24
N ASP A 151 -19.28 -14.02 2.68
CA ASP A 151 -17.99 -14.19 3.39
C ASP A 151 -17.04 -12.99 3.17
N TRP A 152 -17.60 -11.79 3.29
CA TRP A 152 -16.88 -10.52 3.10
C TRP A 152 -15.74 -10.30 4.10
N LEU A 153 -15.75 -11.01 5.24
CA LEU A 153 -14.76 -10.91 6.31
C LEU A 153 -13.64 -11.95 6.14
N GLY A 154 -13.97 -13.13 5.60
CA GLY A 154 -13.04 -14.23 5.40
C GLY A 154 -12.61 -14.95 6.67
N LYS A 155 -11.61 -15.83 6.51
CA LYS A 155 -10.95 -16.46 7.66
C LYS A 155 -10.18 -15.40 8.44
N GLU A 156 -10.55 -15.25 9.71
CA GLU A 156 -9.81 -14.47 10.71
C GLU A 156 -8.30 -14.81 10.66
N PRO A 157 -7.41 -13.78 10.63
CA PRO A 157 -5.98 -14.00 10.56
C PRO A 157 -5.47 -14.63 11.85
N ASP A 158 -4.65 -15.67 11.71
CA ASP A 158 -4.00 -16.37 12.81
C ASP A 158 -2.77 -15.55 13.23
N ILE A 159 -2.88 -14.79 14.32
CA ILE A 159 -1.83 -13.89 14.82
C ILE A 159 -1.11 -14.59 15.98
N ASP A 160 0.16 -14.91 15.79
CA ASP A 160 1.02 -15.40 16.87
C ASP A 160 1.24 -14.28 17.91
N GLU A 161 0.84 -14.54 19.16
CA GLU A 161 1.09 -13.68 20.32
C GLU A 161 2.59 -13.30 20.45
N ALA A 162 3.50 -14.18 20.05
CA ALA A 162 4.94 -13.92 20.06
C ALA A 162 5.41 -12.94 18.96
N ALA A 163 4.56 -12.63 17.97
CA ALA A 163 4.82 -11.62 16.95
C ALA A 163 4.29 -10.21 17.33
N ILE A 164 3.52 -10.09 18.42
CA ILE A 164 2.99 -8.81 18.90
C ILE A 164 4.11 -8.03 19.62
N THR A 165 4.62 -6.99 18.97
CA THR A 165 5.74 -6.18 19.47
C THR A 165 5.32 -5.02 20.38
N GLU A 166 4.08 -4.53 20.24
CA GLU A 166 3.50 -3.46 21.06
C GLU A 166 1.98 -3.69 21.20
N THR A 167 1.44 -3.48 22.40
CA THR A 167 -0.01 -3.46 22.67
C THR A 167 -0.37 -2.07 23.18
N VAL A 168 -1.45 -1.48 22.65
CA VAL A 168 -1.79 -0.07 22.85
C VAL A 168 -3.26 0.08 23.24
N ASP A 169 -3.52 0.45 24.50
CA ASP A 169 -4.87 0.77 24.96
C ASP A 169 -5.38 2.10 24.39
N THR A 170 -6.63 2.11 23.92
CA THR A 170 -7.31 3.31 23.42
C THR A 170 -8.82 3.23 23.62
N ASP A 171 -9.47 4.35 23.90
CA ASP A 171 -10.94 4.39 24.05
C ASP A 171 -11.64 4.39 22.68
N ILE A 172 -10.95 4.87 21.64
CA ILE A 172 -11.47 4.99 20.27
C ILE A 172 -10.39 4.56 19.26
N LEU A 173 -10.71 3.56 18.43
CA LEU A 173 -9.92 3.19 17.26
C LEU A 173 -10.57 3.72 15.98
N ILE A 174 -9.84 4.55 15.23
CA ILE A 174 -10.27 5.12 13.95
C ILE A 174 -9.55 4.37 12.83
N VAL A 175 -10.32 3.73 11.95
CA VAL A 175 -9.77 2.92 10.84
C VAL A 175 -9.83 3.71 9.53
N GLY A 176 -8.66 3.99 8.96
CA GLY A 176 -8.47 4.73 7.71
C GLY A 176 -8.27 6.24 7.92
N ALA A 177 -7.11 6.78 7.52
CA ALA A 177 -6.74 8.18 7.62
C ALA A 177 -7.25 9.05 6.43
N GLY A 178 -8.38 8.69 5.84
CA GLY A 178 -9.06 9.48 4.82
C GLY A 178 -9.90 10.62 5.40
N ASN A 179 -10.62 11.37 4.54
CA ASN A 179 -11.46 12.52 4.94
C ASN A 179 -12.36 12.26 6.17
N GLY A 180 -12.98 11.07 6.27
CA GLY A 180 -13.85 10.71 7.39
C GLY A 180 -13.07 10.46 8.70
N GLY A 181 -12.04 9.62 8.66
CA GLY A 181 -11.23 9.29 9.83
C GLY A 181 -10.42 10.49 10.34
N MET A 182 -9.87 11.33 9.46
CA MET A 182 -9.19 12.56 9.86
C MET A 182 -10.15 13.61 10.43
N GLY A 183 -11.39 13.67 9.95
CA GLY A 183 -12.45 14.51 10.55
C GLY A 183 -12.81 14.03 11.96
N ALA A 184 -12.97 12.72 12.15
CA ALA A 184 -13.21 12.11 13.47
C ALA A 184 -12.02 12.30 14.42
N ALA A 185 -10.78 12.17 13.93
CA ALA A 185 -9.55 12.39 14.69
C ALA A 185 -9.41 13.86 15.14
N ALA A 186 -9.72 14.82 14.25
CA ALA A 186 -9.73 16.25 14.60
C ALA A 186 -10.77 16.55 15.69
N TYR A 187 -11.99 15.99 15.56
CA TYR A 187 -13.03 16.14 16.59
C TYR A 187 -12.63 15.51 17.92
N ALA A 188 -12.04 14.31 17.91
CA ALA A 188 -11.58 13.61 19.10
C ALA A 188 -10.44 14.37 19.81
N ALA A 189 -9.48 14.91 19.04
CA ALA A 189 -8.40 15.75 19.55
C ALA A 189 -8.92 17.05 20.17
N ALA A 190 -9.87 17.73 19.53
CA ALA A 190 -10.49 18.96 20.04
C ALA A 190 -11.25 18.75 21.37
N HIS A 191 -11.69 17.52 21.66
CA HIS A 191 -12.37 17.14 22.91
C HIS A 191 -11.45 16.40 23.90
N GLY A 192 -10.14 16.27 23.60
CA GLY A 192 -9.17 15.63 24.50
C GLY A 192 -9.39 14.13 24.72
N LEU A 193 -10.03 13.43 23.77
CA LEU A 193 -10.32 12.00 23.88
C LEU A 193 -9.05 11.16 23.63
N ASN A 194 -8.95 9.99 24.25
CA ASN A 194 -7.88 9.02 23.95
C ASN A 194 -8.27 8.21 22.70
N PHE A 195 -7.66 8.53 21.56
CA PHE A 195 -7.92 7.83 20.29
C PHE A 195 -6.62 7.42 19.60
N ARG A 196 -6.72 6.41 18.73
CA ARG A 196 -5.67 6.04 17.75
C ARG A 196 -6.27 6.01 16.34
N VAL A 197 -5.45 6.36 15.35
CA VAL A 197 -5.77 6.22 13.93
C VAL A 197 -4.85 5.16 13.34
N ILE A 198 -5.41 4.21 12.60
CA ILE A 198 -4.64 3.25 11.79
C ILE A 198 -4.91 3.47 10.31
N GLU A 199 -3.89 3.27 9.49
CA GLU A 199 -3.94 3.41 8.03
C GLU A 199 -3.12 2.25 7.42
N GLN A 200 -3.64 1.65 6.34
CA GLN A 200 -2.99 0.53 5.64
C GLN A 200 -1.93 0.99 4.64
N ASN A 201 -2.04 2.23 4.16
CA ASN A 201 -1.04 2.86 3.32
C ASN A 201 0.19 3.28 4.14
N GLY A 202 1.38 3.23 3.53
CA GLY A 202 2.62 3.74 4.13
C GLY A 202 2.67 5.27 4.33
N ASN A 203 1.59 5.98 4.04
CA ASN A 203 1.38 7.40 4.30
C ASN A 203 -0.11 7.73 4.45
N VAL A 204 -0.40 8.86 5.11
CA VAL A 204 -1.72 9.49 5.00
C VAL A 204 -1.84 10.04 3.58
N GLN A 205 -2.83 9.57 2.82
CA GLN A 205 -3.06 10.01 1.44
C GLN A 205 -3.69 11.42 1.38
N ASP A 206 -3.51 12.10 0.24
CA ASP A 206 -4.15 13.40 -0.01
C ASP A 206 -5.67 13.32 0.15
N THR A 207 -6.20 14.06 1.12
CA THR A 207 -7.65 14.20 1.31
C THR A 207 -8.27 14.89 0.09
N ARG A 208 -9.51 14.53 -0.26
CA ARG A 208 -10.19 15.16 -1.41
C ARG A 208 -10.43 16.64 -1.12
N HIS A 209 -9.71 17.50 -1.86
CA HIS A 209 -9.58 18.94 -1.66
C HIS A 209 -10.82 19.79 -2.02
N TRP A 210 -11.98 19.15 -2.29
CA TRP A 210 -13.26 19.85 -2.52
C TRP A 210 -14.27 19.41 -1.45
N VAL A 211 -14.59 20.30 -0.52
CA VAL A 211 -15.61 20.07 0.52
C VAL A 211 -16.83 20.96 0.22
N GLY A 212 -18.00 20.33 0.06
CA GLY A 212 -19.28 21.03 -0.07
C GLY A 212 -19.94 21.21 1.29
N ALA A 213 -20.35 22.44 1.61
CA ALA A 213 -21.08 22.78 2.83
C ALA A 213 -22.29 23.67 2.51
N VAL A 214 -23.44 23.36 3.13
CA VAL A 214 -24.67 24.16 3.04
C VAL A 214 -24.59 25.30 4.05
N ASP A 215 -24.93 26.52 3.62
CA ASP A 215 -24.89 27.74 4.43
C ASP A 215 -23.54 27.99 5.15
N GLY A 216 -22.42 27.51 4.58
CA GLY A 216 -21.06 27.69 5.14
C GLY A 216 -20.50 29.10 4.98
N PHE A 217 -19.34 29.40 5.60
CA PHE A 217 -18.79 30.75 5.75
C PHE A 217 -18.80 31.62 4.48
N GLY A 218 -18.45 31.05 3.31
CA GLY A 218 -18.41 31.77 2.04
C GLY A 218 -19.79 32.17 1.51
N ALA A 219 -20.84 31.40 1.83
CA ALA A 219 -22.23 31.72 1.53
C ALA A 219 -22.78 32.76 2.51
N GLN A 220 -22.49 32.60 3.81
CA GLN A 220 -22.89 33.55 4.86
C GLN A 220 -22.35 34.96 4.59
N ALA A 221 -21.07 35.07 4.22
CA ALA A 221 -20.43 36.35 3.87
C ALA A 221 -21.05 37.05 2.65
N GLN A 222 -21.80 36.33 1.82
CA GLN A 222 -22.53 36.85 0.66
C GLN A 222 -24.05 37.00 0.92
N GLY A 223 -24.52 36.71 2.13
CA GLY A 223 -25.95 36.68 2.47
C GLY A 223 -26.73 35.55 1.77
N ILE A 224 -26.04 34.57 1.19
CA ILE A 224 -26.66 33.44 0.48
C ILE A 224 -27.19 32.45 1.51
N LYS A 225 -28.48 32.12 1.40
CA LYS A 225 -29.16 31.11 2.22
C LYS A 225 -29.81 30.07 1.32
N MET A 226 -29.53 28.79 1.58
CA MET A 226 -30.03 27.68 0.79
C MET A 226 -31.50 27.37 1.10
N ASP A 227 -32.29 27.09 0.06
CA ASP A 227 -33.56 26.40 0.21
C ASP A 227 -33.27 24.91 0.48
N ARG A 228 -33.17 24.58 1.77
CA ARG A 228 -32.84 23.22 2.26
C ARG A 228 -33.87 22.17 1.83
N ALA A 229 -35.14 22.54 1.67
CA ALA A 229 -36.20 21.64 1.24
C ALA A 229 -36.11 21.34 -0.26
N LYS A 230 -35.86 22.36 -1.08
CA LYS A 230 -35.58 22.19 -2.51
C LYS A 230 -34.27 21.45 -2.74
N LEU A 231 -33.20 21.74 -2.01
CA LEU A 231 -31.92 21.02 -2.13
C LEU A 231 -32.07 19.53 -1.83
N LEU A 232 -32.76 19.17 -0.75
CA LEU A 232 -33.08 17.77 -0.44
C LEU A 232 -33.90 17.11 -1.58
N SER A 233 -34.88 17.82 -2.11
CA SER A 233 -35.73 17.34 -3.22
C SER A 233 -34.91 17.12 -4.50
N GLU A 234 -34.00 18.03 -4.84
CA GLU A 234 -33.12 17.93 -6.00
C GLU A 234 -32.08 16.81 -5.86
N ILE A 235 -31.47 16.63 -4.67
CA ILE A 235 -30.58 15.49 -4.39
C ILE A 235 -31.35 14.17 -4.49
N SER A 236 -32.54 14.09 -3.89
CA SER A 236 -33.39 12.90 -3.98
C SER A 236 -33.88 12.63 -5.40
N ARG A 237 -34.11 13.66 -6.23
CA ARG A 237 -34.46 13.54 -7.65
C ARG A 237 -33.27 13.05 -8.47
N TYR A 238 -32.08 13.61 -8.25
CA TYR A 238 -30.84 13.23 -8.92
C TYR A 238 -30.46 11.77 -8.61
N ALA A 239 -30.60 11.35 -7.36
CA ALA A 239 -30.39 9.96 -6.93
C ALA A 239 -31.55 9.00 -7.30
N SER A 240 -32.55 9.43 -8.09
CA SER A 240 -33.74 8.64 -8.45
C SER A 240 -34.46 8.01 -7.26
N GLY A 241 -34.52 8.72 -6.13
CA GLY A 241 -35.11 8.28 -4.87
C GLY A 241 -34.28 7.27 -4.05
N LYS A 242 -33.07 6.90 -4.50
CA LYS A 242 -32.26 5.82 -3.89
C LYS A 242 -31.35 6.27 -2.74
N CYS A 243 -31.16 7.57 -2.52
CA CYS A 243 -30.35 8.07 -1.41
C CYS A 243 -31.12 8.02 -0.08
N ASP A 244 -30.45 7.68 1.03
CA ASP A 244 -31.05 7.85 2.35
C ASP A 244 -31.16 9.34 2.68
N GLN A 245 -32.39 9.87 2.62
CA GLN A 245 -32.69 11.26 2.92
C GLN A 245 -32.35 11.66 4.37
N ARG A 246 -32.15 10.72 5.31
CA ARG A 246 -31.70 11.01 6.68
C ARG A 246 -30.26 11.49 6.66
N VAL A 247 -29.37 10.75 6.00
CA VAL A 247 -27.95 11.10 5.83
C VAL A 247 -27.80 12.41 5.05
N VAL A 248 -28.62 12.61 4.01
CA VAL A 248 -28.64 13.88 3.25
C VAL A 248 -29.11 15.06 4.13
N LYS A 249 -30.09 14.86 5.02
CA LYS A 249 -30.55 15.90 5.97
C LYS A 249 -29.47 16.27 6.99
N THR A 250 -28.74 15.29 7.52
CA THR A 250 -27.57 15.52 8.40
C THR A 250 -26.56 16.45 7.71
N TRP A 251 -26.11 16.10 6.50
CA TRP A 251 -25.20 16.98 5.75
C TRP A 251 -25.82 18.36 5.43
N ILE A 252 -27.09 18.44 5.02
CA ILE A 252 -27.77 19.73 4.73
C ILE A 252 -27.86 20.64 5.97
N ASN A 253 -27.93 20.06 7.18
CA ASN A 253 -28.09 20.84 8.41
C ASN A 253 -26.78 21.19 9.08
N GLU A 254 -25.84 20.24 9.13
CA GLU A 254 -24.66 20.29 10.00
C GLU A 254 -23.37 20.66 9.23
N SER A 255 -23.36 20.57 7.89
CA SER A 255 -22.13 20.85 7.11
C SER A 255 -21.64 22.30 7.21
N GLY A 256 -22.53 23.26 7.49
CA GLY A 256 -22.18 24.65 7.76
C GLY A 256 -21.42 24.87 9.07
N GLU A 257 -21.69 24.04 10.09
CA GLU A 257 -20.98 24.04 11.38
C GLU A 257 -19.67 23.23 11.27
N MET A 258 -19.71 22.09 10.58
CA MET A 258 -18.53 21.27 10.30
C MET A 258 -17.43 22.02 9.53
N ILE A 259 -17.80 22.84 8.52
CA ILE A 259 -16.81 23.62 7.77
C ILE A 259 -16.28 24.85 8.56
N GLU A 260 -16.98 25.26 9.61
CA GLU A 260 -16.49 26.26 10.57
C GLU A 260 -15.51 25.62 11.57
N PHE A 261 -15.82 24.42 12.07
CA PHE A 261 -14.90 23.62 12.91
C PHE A 261 -13.58 23.26 12.20
N ILE A 262 -13.60 23.00 10.89
CA ILE A 262 -12.37 22.78 10.09
C ILE A 262 -11.55 24.07 9.91
N ARG A 263 -12.12 25.25 10.20
CA ARG A 263 -11.48 26.57 10.01
C ARG A 263 -10.86 27.15 11.29
N SER A 264 -11.33 26.72 12.47
CA SER A 264 -10.97 27.26 13.79
C SER A 264 -9.65 26.73 14.34
#